data_AF-A0AAU1PK23-F1
#
_entry.id   AF-A0AAU1PK23-F1
#
_cell.length_a   1.000
_cell.length_b   1.000
_cell.length_c   1.000
_cell.angle_alpha   90.00
_cell.angle_beta   90.00
_cell.angle_gamma   90.00
#
_symmetry.space_group_name_H-M   'P 1'
#
loop_
_entity.id
_entity.type
_entity.pdbx_description
1 polymer ?
#
loop_
_entity_poly.entity_id
_entity_poly.type
_entity_poly.pdbx_seq_one_letter_code
_entity_poly.pdbx_strand_id
1 'polypeptide(L)'
;MNGALQEPLDKIRSGRLAPESIAVRLLLPDTSAPMTVPVLVDGLRDDETLRERARDIGVTNAAGIKHSVEVLAEYGLVQSASVQVRVYQASSMFKLYVINRAEAFFGFYPLRQRTLTVKGEPYTFYDVTGKDTTLFHHTAGPDDASLGSQYVQQAQMWFDSVWSTVAKEREA
;
A
#
# COMPACT_ATOMS: atom_id res chain seq x y z
N MET A 1 11.02 -1.08 -4.29
CA MET A 1 10.02 -0.09 -3.84
C MET A 1 9.77 0.87 -4.98
N ASN A 2 8.60 0.85 -5.59
CA ASN A 2 8.22 1.84 -6.60
C ASN A 2 7.06 2.67 -6.04
N GLY A 3 7.28 3.96 -5.80
CA GLY A 3 6.26 4.89 -5.33
C GLY A 3 6.79 6.00 -4.41
N ALA A 4 5.88 6.82 -3.91
CA ALA A 4 6.14 8.03 -3.12
C ALA A 4 6.99 7.83 -1.85
N LEU A 5 7.11 6.60 -1.34
CA LEU A 5 7.95 6.29 -0.18
C LEU A 5 9.45 6.20 -0.52
N GLN A 6 9.81 5.94 -1.78
CA GLN A 6 11.21 5.71 -2.14
C GLN A 6 12.04 7.00 -2.04
N GLU A 7 11.52 8.11 -2.55
CA GLU A 7 12.20 9.41 -2.51
C GLU A 7 12.57 9.88 -1.09
N PRO A 8 11.66 9.90 -0.08
CA PRO A 8 12.03 10.31 1.26
C PRO A 8 13.06 9.37 1.89
N LEU A 9 12.98 8.04 1.68
CA LEU A 9 14.00 7.12 2.19
C LEU A 9 15.37 7.37 1.55
N ASP A 10 15.43 7.67 0.25
CA ASP A 10 16.69 7.98 -0.43
C ASP A 10 17.26 9.35 -0.01
N LYS A 11 16.40 10.33 0.30
CA LYS A 11 16.82 11.58 0.95
C LYS A 11 17.40 11.35 2.34
N ILE A 12 16.88 10.40 3.11
CA ILE A 12 17.46 10.00 4.40
C ILE A 12 18.82 9.32 4.22
N ARG A 13 18.92 8.36 3.28
CA ARG A 13 20.18 7.67 2.95
C ARG A 13 21.30 8.62 2.55
N SER A 14 20.96 9.70 1.87
CA SER A 14 21.91 10.72 1.40
C SER A 14 22.16 11.85 2.41
N GLY A 15 21.53 11.80 3.60
CA GLY A 15 21.65 12.85 4.62
C GLY A 15 20.93 14.17 4.29
N ARG A 16 20.15 14.21 3.22
CA ARG A 16 19.33 15.39 2.86
C ARG A 16 18.09 15.53 3.75
N LEU A 17 17.65 14.44 4.37
CA LEU A 17 16.66 14.42 5.44
C LEU A 17 17.26 13.67 6.64
N ALA A 18 17.09 14.21 7.85
CA ALA A 18 17.61 13.59 9.08
C ALA A 18 16.51 13.56 10.16
N PRO A 19 15.43 12.78 9.96
CA PRO A 19 14.40 12.65 10.98
C PRO A 19 14.94 11.87 12.19
N GLU A 20 14.39 12.13 13.36
CA GLU A 20 14.72 11.37 14.58
C GLU A 20 14.29 9.90 14.47
N SER A 21 13.11 9.66 13.88
CA SER A 21 12.52 8.33 13.76
C SER A 21 11.71 8.16 12.47
N ILE A 22 11.43 6.90 12.12
CA ILE A 22 10.55 6.53 11.02
C ILE A 22 9.45 5.60 11.55
N ALA A 23 8.19 5.93 11.27
CA ALA A 23 7.06 5.06 11.59
C ALA A 23 6.20 4.84 10.33
N VAL A 24 6.02 3.58 9.95
CA VAL A 24 5.21 3.19 8.79
C VAL A 24 4.08 2.28 9.23
N ARG A 25 2.86 2.62 8.82
CA ARG A 25 1.67 1.76 8.96
C ARG A 25 1.24 1.31 7.56
N LEU A 26 1.15 0.00 7.35
CA LEU A 26 0.73 -0.61 6.09
C LEU A 26 -0.63 -1.27 6.27
N LEU A 27 -1.61 -0.83 5.49
CA LEU A 27 -2.93 -1.42 5.45
C LEU A 27 -3.10 -2.17 4.13
N LEU A 28 -3.31 -3.48 4.21
CA LEU A 28 -3.36 -4.38 3.04
C LEU A 28 -4.70 -5.12 2.96
N PRO A 29 -5.11 -5.59 1.77
CA PRO A 29 -6.22 -6.54 1.63
C PRO A 29 -6.00 -7.80 2.47
N ASP A 30 -7.04 -8.23 3.17
CA ASP A 30 -7.14 -9.59 3.71
C ASP A 30 -7.59 -10.54 2.60
N THR A 31 -6.68 -11.39 2.13
CA THR A 31 -6.92 -12.36 1.07
C THR A 31 -7.43 -13.70 1.61
N SER A 32 -7.69 -13.84 2.91
CA SER A 32 -8.19 -15.09 3.49
C SER A 32 -9.67 -15.35 3.18
N ALA A 33 -10.41 -14.33 2.75
CA ALA A 33 -11.83 -14.40 2.36
C ALA A 33 -12.03 -14.09 0.87
N PRO A 34 -13.16 -14.50 0.27
CA PRO A 34 -13.51 -14.14 -1.11
C PRO A 34 -13.49 -12.64 -1.34
N MET A 35 -13.03 -12.21 -2.52
CA MET A 35 -12.87 -10.81 -2.86
C MET A 35 -13.38 -10.47 -4.27
N THR A 36 -13.63 -9.18 -4.55
CA THR A 36 -14.15 -8.74 -5.85
C THR A 36 -13.11 -8.77 -6.97
N VAL A 37 -11.82 -8.69 -6.64
CA VAL A 37 -10.69 -8.97 -7.54
C VAL A 37 -9.48 -9.45 -6.71
N PRO A 38 -8.65 -10.39 -7.22
CA PRO A 38 -8.75 -11.01 -8.54
C PRO A 38 -9.91 -12.01 -8.66
N VAL A 39 -10.59 -12.03 -9.81
CA VAL A 39 -11.70 -12.96 -10.10
C VAL A 39 -11.59 -13.50 -11.52
N LEU A 40 -11.99 -14.75 -11.73
CA LEU A 40 -11.99 -15.38 -13.05
C LEU A 40 -12.89 -14.60 -14.02
N VAL A 41 -12.48 -14.48 -15.28
CA VAL A 41 -13.31 -13.82 -16.31
C VAL A 41 -14.59 -14.63 -16.54
N ASP A 42 -14.47 -15.95 -16.54
CA ASP A 42 -15.61 -16.84 -16.64
C ASP A 42 -16.36 -16.90 -15.30
N GLY A 43 -17.62 -16.45 -15.32
CA GLY A 43 -18.51 -16.44 -14.15
C GLY A 43 -18.21 -15.42 -13.07
N LEU A 44 -17.19 -14.55 -13.22
CA LEU A 44 -16.80 -13.52 -12.23
C LEU A 44 -16.64 -14.06 -10.80
N ARG A 45 -16.08 -15.28 -10.69
CA ARG A 45 -15.97 -16.00 -9.43
C ARG A 45 -14.60 -15.82 -8.80
N ASP A 46 -14.59 -15.73 -7.48
CA ASP A 46 -13.38 -15.83 -6.66
C ASP A 46 -12.65 -17.15 -6.92
N ASP A 47 -11.32 -17.11 -6.82
CA ASP A 47 -10.46 -18.28 -6.91
C ASP A 47 -9.34 -18.19 -5.87
N GLU A 48 -9.23 -19.22 -5.04
CA GLU A 48 -8.26 -19.26 -3.93
C GLU A 48 -6.81 -19.17 -4.41
N THR A 49 -6.48 -19.77 -5.55
CA THR A 49 -5.11 -19.72 -6.10
C THR A 49 -4.75 -18.29 -6.54
N LEU A 50 -5.73 -17.54 -7.08
CA LEU A 50 -5.53 -16.13 -7.41
C LEU A 50 -5.41 -15.26 -6.14
N ARG A 51 -6.17 -15.56 -5.08
CA ARG A 51 -6.04 -14.88 -3.78
C ARG A 51 -4.69 -15.13 -3.12
N GLU A 52 -4.19 -16.36 -3.15
CA GLU A 52 -2.86 -16.71 -2.64
C GLU A 52 -1.75 -15.95 -3.39
N ARG A 53 -1.86 -15.86 -4.73
CA ARG A 53 -0.93 -15.04 -5.52
C ARG A 53 -0.97 -13.57 -5.10
N ALA A 54 -2.17 -13.00 -4.92
CA ALA A 54 -2.31 -11.62 -4.47
C ALA A 54 -1.71 -11.41 -3.05
N ARG A 55 -1.91 -12.39 -2.17
CA ARG A 55 -1.28 -12.45 -0.84
C ARG A 55 0.23 -12.34 -0.96
N ASP A 56 0.86 -13.22 -1.74
CA ASP A 56 2.32 -13.29 -1.89
C ASP A 56 2.92 -11.98 -2.41
N ILE A 57 2.24 -11.33 -3.35
CA ILE A 57 2.62 -9.99 -3.83
C ILE A 57 2.59 -8.99 -2.68
N GLY A 58 1.50 -8.96 -1.90
CA GLY A 58 1.36 -8.10 -0.72
C GLY A 58 2.44 -8.36 0.33
N VAL A 59 2.71 -9.64 0.63
CA VAL A 59 3.74 -10.06 1.59
C VAL A 59 5.12 -9.55 1.16
N THR A 60 5.48 -9.82 -0.09
CA THR A 60 6.79 -9.49 -0.64
C THR A 60 7.02 -7.97 -0.61
N ASN A 61 6.01 -7.18 -0.99
CA ASN A 61 6.12 -5.72 -0.96
C ASN A 61 6.21 -5.17 0.47
N ALA A 62 5.41 -5.69 1.40
CA ALA A 62 5.45 -5.28 2.80
C ALA A 62 6.82 -5.59 3.43
N ALA A 63 7.37 -6.79 3.19
CA ALA A 63 8.69 -7.18 3.65
C ALA A 63 9.78 -6.27 3.06
N GLY A 64 9.71 -5.93 1.78
CA GLY A 64 10.65 -5.00 1.15
C GLY A 64 10.60 -3.59 1.74
N ILE A 65 9.42 -3.07 2.08
CA ILE A 65 9.26 -1.78 2.77
C ILE A 65 9.85 -1.86 4.17
N LYS A 66 9.50 -2.90 4.94
CA LYS A 66 10.01 -3.15 6.28
C LYS A 66 11.54 -3.14 6.30
N HIS A 67 12.16 -3.95 5.45
CA HIS A 67 13.60 -4.01 5.31
C HIS A 67 14.21 -2.65 4.93
N SER A 68 13.64 -1.94 3.94
CA SER A 68 14.19 -0.66 3.48
C SER A 68 14.19 0.44 4.55
N VAL A 69 13.24 0.37 5.49
CA VAL A 69 13.08 1.30 6.60
C VAL A 69 13.98 0.91 7.77
N GLU A 70 14.02 -0.37 8.14
CA GLU A 70 14.82 -0.88 9.28
C GLU A 70 16.32 -0.73 9.04
N VAL A 71 16.80 -0.93 7.81
CA VAL A 71 18.22 -0.74 7.45
C VAL A 71 18.69 0.70 7.73
N LEU A 72 17.81 1.70 7.68
CA LEU A 72 18.19 3.08 8.01
C LEU A 72 18.51 3.24 9.51
N ALA A 73 17.79 2.55 10.38
CA ALA A 73 18.09 2.51 11.80
C ALA A 73 19.34 1.67 12.09
N GLU A 74 19.51 0.53 11.40
CA GLU A 74 20.71 -0.31 11.53
C GLU A 74 22.00 0.44 11.16
N TYR A 75 21.95 1.32 10.16
CA TYR A 75 23.06 2.20 9.78
C TYR A 75 23.17 3.47 10.64
N GLY A 76 22.35 3.63 11.67
CA GLY A 76 22.37 4.80 12.56
C GLY A 76 21.97 6.12 11.88
N LEU A 77 21.27 6.05 10.74
CA LEU A 77 20.79 7.24 10.02
C LEU A 77 19.54 7.83 10.67
N VAL A 78 18.82 7.04 11.46
CA VAL A 78 17.70 7.44 12.32
C VAL A 78 17.82 6.70 13.66
N GLN A 79 17.29 7.26 14.74
CA GLN A 79 17.39 6.64 16.07
C GLN A 79 16.48 5.41 16.21
N SER A 80 15.33 5.42 15.54
CA SER A 80 14.39 4.31 15.56
C SER A 80 13.58 4.22 14.27
N ALA A 81 13.19 3.00 13.93
CA ALA A 81 12.35 2.70 12.78
C ALA A 81 11.31 1.63 13.16
N SER A 82 10.06 1.81 12.75
CA SER A 82 8.98 0.85 13.00
C SER A 82 8.10 0.66 11.78
N VAL A 83 7.71 -0.58 11.51
CA VAL A 83 6.74 -0.92 10.47
C VAL A 83 5.67 -1.83 11.04
N GLN A 84 4.42 -1.39 10.99
CA GLN A 84 3.24 -2.13 11.41
C GLN A 84 2.41 -2.50 10.20
N VAL A 85 1.92 -3.75 10.15
CA VAL A 85 1.10 -4.24 9.04
C VAL A 85 -0.23 -4.73 9.59
N ARG A 86 -1.32 -4.22 9.03
CA ARG A 86 -2.68 -4.71 9.28
C ARG A 86 -3.37 -5.08 7.99
N VAL A 87 -4.33 -5.99 8.08
CA VAL A 87 -5.16 -6.44 6.97
C VAL A 87 -6.63 -6.18 7.25
N TYR A 88 -7.42 -5.93 6.19
CA TYR A 88 -8.87 -5.75 6.27
C TYR A 88 -9.56 -6.32 5.03
N GLN A 89 -10.83 -6.73 5.16
CA GLN A 89 -11.58 -7.32 4.05
C GLN A 89 -11.91 -6.26 2.99
N ALA A 90 -11.15 -6.24 1.90
CA ALA A 90 -11.39 -5.42 0.73
C ALA A 90 -10.56 -5.91 -0.46
N SER A 91 -10.95 -5.50 -1.67
CA SER A 91 -10.07 -5.55 -2.84
C SER A 91 -9.16 -4.33 -2.88
N SER A 92 -7.93 -4.49 -3.35
CA SER A 92 -7.01 -3.35 -3.55
C SER A 92 -7.47 -2.56 -4.77
N MET A 93 -8.36 -1.58 -4.59
CA MET A 93 -8.91 -0.78 -5.70
C MET A 93 -8.14 0.53 -5.94
N PHE A 94 -7.23 0.88 -5.02
CA PHE A 94 -6.40 2.06 -5.12
C PHE A 94 -5.11 1.90 -4.33
N LYS A 95 -4.16 2.79 -4.61
CA LYS A 95 -2.96 3.03 -3.84
C LYS A 95 -3.11 4.36 -3.12
N LEU A 96 -2.84 4.37 -1.81
CA LEU A 96 -2.80 5.61 -1.02
C LEU A 96 -1.51 5.64 -0.20
N TYR A 97 -0.79 6.74 -0.28
CA TYR A 97 0.25 7.12 0.67
C TYR A 97 -0.20 8.37 1.40
N VAL A 98 0.01 8.41 2.71
CA VAL A 98 -0.10 9.63 3.53
C VAL A 98 1.24 9.80 4.22
N ILE A 99 1.95 10.89 3.93
CA ILE A 99 3.30 11.15 4.43
C ILE A 99 3.25 12.35 5.36
N ASN A 100 3.70 12.15 6.60
CA ASN A 100 3.78 13.17 7.65
C ASN A 100 2.49 13.98 7.86
N ARG A 101 1.32 13.42 7.51
CA ARG A 101 0.02 14.10 7.52
C ARG A 101 -0.02 15.42 6.72
N ALA A 102 0.95 15.61 5.82
CA ALA A 102 1.15 16.82 5.05
C ALA A 102 0.99 16.56 3.55
N GLU A 103 1.31 15.35 3.09
CA GLU A 103 1.19 14.95 1.69
C GLU A 103 0.38 13.68 1.57
N ALA A 104 -0.42 13.60 0.51
CA ALA A 104 -1.10 12.39 0.11
C ALA A 104 -0.84 12.10 -1.36
N PHE A 105 -0.56 10.84 -1.68
CA PHE A 105 -0.44 10.35 -3.04
C PHE A 105 -1.47 9.28 -3.28
N PHE A 106 -2.36 9.48 -4.24
CA PHE A 106 -3.45 8.56 -4.52
C PHE A 106 -3.42 8.08 -5.96
N GLY A 107 -3.74 6.81 -6.21
CA GLY A 107 -3.87 6.30 -7.56
C GLY A 107 -4.91 5.19 -7.65
N PHE A 108 -5.81 5.27 -8.63
CA PHE A 108 -6.79 4.23 -8.88
C PHE A 108 -6.13 3.02 -9.54
N TYR A 109 -6.57 1.82 -9.18
CA TYR A 109 -6.19 0.60 -9.86
C TYR A 109 -7.29 0.18 -10.85
N PRO A 110 -7.16 0.53 -12.14
CA PRO A 110 -8.10 0.06 -13.14
C PRO A 110 -8.01 -1.45 -13.27
N LEU A 111 -9.16 -2.11 -13.38
CA LEU A 111 -9.24 -3.55 -13.62
C LEU A 111 -8.81 -3.85 -15.05
N ARG A 112 -8.02 -4.91 -15.21
CA ARG A 112 -7.58 -5.41 -16.51
C ARG A 112 -7.78 -6.92 -16.56
N GLN A 113 -8.25 -7.43 -17.70
CA GLN A 113 -8.16 -8.85 -17.99
C GLN A 113 -6.71 -9.23 -18.21
N ARG A 114 -6.27 -10.33 -17.58
CA ARG A 114 -4.92 -10.88 -17.72
C ARG A 114 -5.00 -12.38 -17.90
N THR A 115 -4.05 -12.92 -18.65
CA THR A 115 -3.81 -14.36 -18.71
C THR A 115 -2.41 -14.64 -18.20
N LEU A 116 -2.28 -15.43 -17.14
CA LEU A 116 -1.00 -15.80 -16.54
C LEU A 116 -1.01 -17.29 -16.16
N THR A 117 0.16 -17.91 -16.22
CA THR A 117 0.35 -19.24 -15.64
C THR A 117 0.56 -19.10 -14.14
N VAL A 118 -0.30 -19.73 -13.33
CA VAL A 118 -0.20 -19.77 -11.87
C VAL A 118 -0.16 -21.24 -11.45
N LYS A 119 0.89 -21.64 -10.72
CA LYS A 119 1.13 -23.03 -10.31
C LYS A 119 1.10 -24.05 -11.48
N GLY A 120 1.56 -23.65 -12.66
CA GLY A 120 1.63 -24.52 -13.85
C GLY A 120 0.38 -24.47 -14.74
N GLU A 121 -0.72 -23.88 -14.29
CA GLU A 121 -1.99 -23.82 -15.03
C GLU A 121 -2.28 -22.40 -15.55
N PRO A 122 -2.88 -22.26 -16.75
CA PRO A 122 -3.26 -20.95 -17.28
C PRO A 122 -4.55 -20.43 -16.63
N TYR A 123 -4.49 -19.22 -16.07
CA TYR A 123 -5.63 -18.50 -15.52
C TYR A 123 -5.94 -17.27 -16.36
N THR A 124 -7.21 -17.05 -16.70
CA THR A 124 -7.70 -15.79 -17.30
C THR A 124 -8.66 -15.10 -16.32
N PHE A 125 -8.28 -13.93 -15.83
CA PHE A 125 -8.94 -13.27 -14.71
C PHE A 125 -8.86 -11.74 -14.81
N TYR A 126 -9.77 -11.04 -14.14
CA TYR A 126 -9.66 -9.61 -13.91
C TYR A 126 -8.78 -9.37 -12.68
N ASP A 127 -7.78 -8.51 -12.81
CA ASP A 127 -6.84 -8.16 -11.74
C ASP A 127 -6.55 -6.66 -11.74
N VAL A 128 -6.01 -6.19 -10.62
CA VAL A 128 -5.43 -4.85 -10.50
C VAL A 128 -3.98 -4.84 -10.98
N THR A 129 -3.55 -3.74 -11.58
CA THR A 129 -2.15 -3.54 -11.96
C THR A 129 -1.60 -2.30 -11.26
N GLY A 130 -0.88 -2.52 -10.17
CA GLY A 130 -0.43 -1.44 -9.27
C GLY A 130 0.97 -0.88 -9.54
N LYS A 131 1.74 -1.48 -10.46
CA LYS A 131 3.15 -1.10 -10.68
C LYS A 131 3.28 0.26 -11.37
N ASP A 132 2.46 0.50 -12.39
CA ASP A 132 2.53 1.68 -13.27
C ASP A 132 1.37 2.65 -13.01
N THR A 133 0.82 2.61 -11.81
CA THR A 133 -0.31 3.47 -11.42
C THR A 133 0.16 4.91 -11.26
N THR A 134 -0.47 5.82 -12.01
CA THR A 134 -0.32 7.26 -11.82
C THR A 134 -0.76 7.65 -10.42
N LEU A 135 0.10 8.39 -9.71
CA LEU A 135 -0.20 8.94 -8.39
C LEU A 135 -0.49 10.44 -8.50
N PHE A 136 -1.70 10.83 -8.12
CA PHE A 136 -2.09 12.23 -7.91
C PHE A 136 -1.50 12.71 -6.59
N HIS A 137 -0.73 13.79 -6.63
CA HIS A 137 -0.12 14.39 -5.45
C HIS A 137 -1.01 15.50 -4.90
N HIS A 138 -1.32 15.43 -3.61
CA HIS A 138 -2.04 16.43 -2.84
C HIS A 138 -1.18 16.86 -1.65
N THR A 139 -1.10 18.17 -1.42
CA THR A 139 -0.33 18.75 -0.32
C THR A 139 -1.24 19.61 0.54
N ALA A 140 -1.13 19.48 1.86
CA ALA A 140 -1.78 20.39 2.80
C ALA A 140 -1.09 21.77 2.73
N GLY A 141 -1.90 22.82 2.69
CA GLY A 141 -1.45 24.20 2.63
C GLY A 141 -1.98 25.03 3.79
N PRO A 142 -1.71 26.35 3.81
CA PRO A 142 -2.16 27.25 4.88
C PRO A 142 -3.69 27.44 4.91
N ASP A 143 -4.38 27.13 3.81
CA ASP A 143 -5.84 27.12 3.74
C ASP A 143 -6.36 25.69 3.89
N ASP A 144 -7.00 25.43 5.03
CA ASP A 144 -7.64 24.14 5.35
C ASP A 144 -8.82 23.81 4.43
N ALA A 145 -9.44 24.82 3.80
CA ALA A 145 -10.53 24.64 2.86
C ALA A 145 -10.06 24.32 1.43
N SER A 146 -8.75 24.43 1.16
CA SER A 146 -8.20 24.08 -0.16
C SER A 146 -8.39 22.60 -0.46
N LEU A 147 -8.54 22.27 -1.75
CA LEU A 147 -8.72 20.89 -2.21
C LEU A 147 -7.59 19.97 -1.71
N GLY A 148 -6.34 20.45 -1.70
CA GLY A 148 -5.18 19.70 -1.23
C GLY A 148 -5.28 19.38 0.26
N SER A 149 -5.55 20.38 1.10
CA SER A 149 -5.72 20.21 2.55
C SER A 149 -6.88 19.28 2.88
N GLN A 150 -8.04 19.49 2.28
CA GLN A 150 -9.21 18.63 2.47
C GLN A 150 -8.91 17.19 2.06
N TYR A 151 -8.23 16.98 0.94
CA TYR A 151 -7.87 15.64 0.48
C TYR A 151 -6.95 14.92 1.47
N VAL A 152 -5.88 15.58 1.93
CA VAL A 152 -4.95 14.99 2.92
C VAL A 152 -5.70 14.64 4.21
N GLN A 153 -6.57 15.54 4.70
CA GLN A 153 -7.37 15.29 5.91
C GLN A 153 -8.32 14.10 5.74
N GLN A 154 -9.05 14.02 4.62
CA GLN A 154 -9.99 12.92 4.35
C GLN A 154 -9.27 11.58 4.12
N ALA A 155 -8.13 11.59 3.42
CA ALA A 155 -7.30 10.41 3.23
C ALA A 155 -6.77 9.87 4.56
N GLN A 156 -6.30 10.75 5.45
CA GLN A 156 -5.87 10.37 6.78
C GLN A 156 -7.05 9.82 7.61
N MET A 157 -8.19 10.52 7.61
CA MET A 157 -9.39 10.10 8.34
C MET A 157 -9.86 8.71 7.90
N TRP A 158 -9.89 8.45 6.59
CA TRP A 158 -10.21 7.14 6.05
C TRP A 158 -9.22 6.07 6.53
N PHE A 159 -7.91 6.33 6.41
CA PHE A 159 -6.88 5.36 6.82
C PHE A 159 -6.99 5.04 8.32
N ASP A 160 -7.06 6.08 9.17
CA ASP A 160 -7.12 5.91 10.63
C ASP A 160 -8.42 5.22 11.06
N SER A 161 -9.55 5.48 10.37
CA SER A 161 -10.82 4.80 10.59
C SER A 161 -10.71 3.30 10.33
N VAL A 162 -10.22 2.89 9.15
CA VAL A 162 -10.06 1.46 8.83
C VAL A 162 -9.03 0.81 9.76
N TRP A 163 -7.90 1.47 9.98
CA TRP A 163 -6.80 0.99 10.82
C TRP A 163 -7.25 0.67 12.25
N SER A 164 -8.07 1.52 12.85
CA SER A 164 -8.48 1.43 14.26
C SER A 164 -9.72 0.57 14.50
N THR A 165 -10.48 0.23 13.46
CA THR A 165 -11.77 -0.47 13.60
C THR A 165 -11.72 -1.90 13.06
N VAL A 166 -11.76 -2.06 11.74
CA VAL A 166 -11.96 -3.35 11.06
C VAL A 166 -10.65 -4.01 10.64
N ALA A 167 -9.53 -3.30 10.72
CA ALA A 167 -8.23 -3.86 10.41
C ALA A 167 -7.68 -4.67 11.59
N LYS A 168 -7.19 -5.87 11.31
CA LYS A 168 -6.54 -6.77 12.27
C LYS A 168 -5.05 -6.88 11.98
N GLU A 169 -4.26 -7.25 12.99
CA GLU A 169 -2.86 -7.61 12.75
C GLU A 169 -2.78 -8.73 11.73
N ARG A 170 -1.80 -8.63 10.83
CA ARG A 170 -1.57 -9.68 9.87
C ARG A 170 -0.91 -10.86 10.58
N GLU A 171 -1.59 -11.99 10.63
CA GLU A 171 -0.99 -13.25 11.10
C GLU A 171 0.25 -13.59 10.25
N ALA A 172 1.28 -14.13 10.91
CA ALA A 172 2.60 -14.40 10.31
C ALA A 172 2.53 -15.41 9.16
#